data_AF-A0A2M8BM36-F1
#
_entry.id   AF-A0A2M8BM36-F1
#
_cell.length_a   1.000
_cell.length_b   1.000
_cell.length_c   1.000
_cell.angle_alpha   90.00
_cell.angle_beta   90.00
_cell.angle_gamma   90.00
#
_symmetry.space_group_name_H-M   'P 1'
#
loop_
_entity.id
_entity.type
_entity.pdbx_description
1 polymer ?
#
loop_
_entity_poly.entity_id
_entity_poly.type
_entity_poly.pdbx_seq_one_letter_code
_entity_poly.pdbx_strand_id
1 'polypeptide(L)'
;MLAPDELWQALVAKDWQRLFVDLRPLWCQAHLVLFGHALLEKLVVPRKSITAHVYRVLADAPSIDSMDAWLAQDLNADKLATKPFAHLPVLGVPGWCAANQDAVFYRDASVFRPPFVLPRAL
;
A
#
# COMPACT_ATOMS: atom_id res chain seq x y z
N MET A 1 3.02 -1.13 7.37
CA MET A 1 1.77 -0.35 7.30
C MET A 1 0.83 -0.84 8.37
N LEU A 2 0.45 0.02 9.28
CA LEU A 2 -0.69 -0.19 10.17
C LEU A 2 -1.89 0.53 9.56
N ALA A 3 -3.01 -0.15 9.37
CA ALA A 3 -4.19 0.43 8.74
C ALA A 3 -5.44 -0.43 9.03
N PRO A 4 -6.65 0.16 8.91
CA PRO A 4 -7.90 -0.58 8.91
C PRO A 4 -7.90 -1.77 7.95
N ASP A 5 -8.64 -2.82 8.32
CA ASP A 5 -8.76 -4.06 7.54
C ASP A 5 -9.23 -3.79 6.11
N GLU A 6 -10.16 -2.85 5.93
CA GLU A 6 -10.75 -2.53 4.64
C GLU A 6 -9.71 -1.98 3.66
N LEU A 7 -8.80 -1.13 4.13
CA LEU A 7 -7.70 -0.61 3.31
C LEU A 7 -6.71 -1.73 2.97
N TRP A 8 -6.36 -2.57 3.95
CA TRP A 8 -5.45 -3.69 3.70
C TRP A 8 -6.03 -4.69 2.68
N GLN A 9 -7.31 -5.04 2.84
CA GLN A 9 -8.00 -5.96 1.95
C GLN A 9 -8.10 -5.40 0.52
N ALA A 10 -8.47 -4.13 0.36
CA ALA A 10 -8.52 -3.48 -0.95
C ALA A 10 -7.12 -3.42 -1.61
N LEU A 11 -6.07 -3.18 -0.83
CA LEU A 11 -4.68 -3.19 -1.30
C LEU A 11 -4.24 -4.57 -1.77
N VAL A 12 -4.50 -5.62 -0.99
CA VAL A 12 -4.17 -7.01 -1.37
C VAL A 12 -4.95 -7.43 -2.62
N ALA A 13 -6.24 -7.06 -2.71
CA ALA A 13 -7.08 -7.33 -3.86
C ALA A 13 -6.73 -6.51 -5.10
N LYS A 14 -5.85 -5.50 -4.98
CA LYS A 14 -5.53 -4.53 -6.03
C LYS A 14 -6.77 -3.81 -6.57
N ASP A 15 -7.75 -3.58 -5.70
CA ASP A 15 -8.95 -2.81 -6.02
C ASP A 15 -8.65 -1.32 -5.83
N TRP A 16 -8.05 -0.71 -6.85
CA TRP A 16 -7.53 0.65 -6.77
C TRP A 16 -8.61 1.71 -6.60
N GLN A 17 -9.78 1.49 -7.21
CA GLN A 17 -10.95 2.35 -7.05
C GLN A 17 -11.39 2.34 -5.59
N ARG A 18 -11.62 1.16 -5.02
CA ARG A 18 -12.00 1.04 -3.62
C ARG A 18 -10.92 1.60 -2.69
N LEU A 19 -9.67 1.21 -2.90
CA LEU A 19 -8.55 1.56 -2.04
C LEU A 19 -8.33 3.07 -1.95
N PHE A 20 -8.28 3.77 -3.08
CA PHE A 20 -7.83 5.17 -3.11
C PHE A 20 -8.95 6.19 -3.29
N VAL A 21 -10.13 5.77 -3.76
CA VAL A 21 -11.28 6.66 -3.99
C VAL A 21 -12.35 6.40 -2.92
N ASP A 22 -12.94 5.21 -2.89
CA ASP A 22 -14.11 4.94 -2.05
C ASP A 22 -13.74 4.93 -0.55
N LEU A 23 -12.58 4.38 -0.21
CA LEU A 23 -12.04 4.34 1.16
C LEU A 23 -11.09 5.51 1.46
N ARG A 24 -11.05 6.55 0.60
CA ARG A 24 -10.17 7.72 0.80
C ARG A 24 -10.24 8.30 2.23
N PRO A 25 -11.42 8.45 2.87
CA PRO A 25 -11.51 8.97 4.23
C PRO A 25 -10.78 8.12 5.29
N LEU A 26 -10.63 6.80 5.08
CA LEU A 26 -9.96 5.92 6.03
C LEU A 26 -8.43 6.07 6.03
N TRP A 27 -7.85 6.71 5.00
CA TRP A 27 -6.40 6.87 4.92
C TRP A 27 -5.82 7.75 6.03
N CYS A 28 -6.61 8.59 6.69
CA CYS A 28 -6.16 9.33 7.87
C CYS A 28 -5.83 8.43 9.06
N GLN A 29 -6.32 7.17 9.05
CA GLN A 29 -6.06 6.16 10.06
C GLN A 29 -4.89 5.22 9.67
N ALA A 30 -4.34 5.39 8.46
CA ALA A 30 -3.25 4.58 7.97
C ALA A 30 -1.90 5.18 8.34
N HIS A 31 -1.02 4.36 8.90
CA HIS A 31 0.35 4.72 9.26
C HIS A 31 1.34 3.96 8.36
N LEU A 32 2.00 4.74 7.51
CA LEU A 32 3.05 4.27 6.61
C LEU A 32 4.41 4.71 7.14
N VAL A 33 5.24 3.73 7.49
CA VAL A 33 6.66 3.94 7.77
C VAL A 33 7.44 3.53 6.52
N LEU A 34 8.12 4.49 5.91
CA LEU A 34 9.00 4.28 4.77
C LEU A 34 10.40 3.93 5.27
N PHE A 35 11.03 2.91 4.71
CA PHE A 35 12.39 2.52 5.06
C PHE A 35 13.15 1.97 3.84
N GLY A 36 14.48 1.96 3.95
CA GLY A 36 15.39 1.55 2.88
C GLY A 36 15.67 2.65 1.85
N HIS A 37 16.88 2.65 1.29
CA HIS A 37 17.34 3.75 0.43
C HIS A 37 16.65 3.80 -0.93
N ALA A 38 16.40 2.64 -1.56
CA ALA A 38 15.93 2.59 -2.94
C ALA A 38 14.55 3.23 -3.18
N LEU A 39 13.65 3.22 -2.20
CA LEU A 39 12.36 3.91 -2.31
C LEU A 39 12.52 5.41 -2.06
N LEU A 40 13.26 5.78 -1.03
CA LEU A 40 13.49 7.18 -0.65
C LEU A 40 14.21 7.95 -1.77
N GLU A 41 15.22 7.36 -2.40
CA GLU A 41 15.91 7.94 -3.57
C GLU A 41 14.95 8.19 -4.74
N LYS A 42 14.07 7.22 -5.03
CA LYS A 42 13.06 7.36 -6.09
C LYS A 42 12.03 8.45 -5.79
N LEU A 43 11.83 8.79 -4.52
CA LEU A 43 10.90 9.85 -4.10
C LEU A 43 11.49 11.26 -4.19
N VAL A 44 12.80 11.41 -4.41
CA VAL A 44 13.43 12.71 -4.69
C VAL A 44 12.91 13.30 -6.00
N VAL A 45 12.78 12.46 -7.04
CA VAL A 45 12.18 12.82 -8.33
C VAL A 45 11.15 11.74 -8.70
N PRO A 46 9.92 11.83 -8.16
CA PRO A 46 8.99 10.72 -8.22
C PRO A 46 8.35 10.58 -9.60
N ARG A 47 8.34 9.35 -10.14
CA ARG A 47 7.49 8.97 -11.28
C ARG A 47 6.20 8.32 -10.79
N LYS A 48 5.10 8.53 -11.53
CA LYS A 48 3.75 8.03 -11.18
C LYS A 48 3.71 6.54 -10.84
N SER A 49 4.50 5.74 -11.54
CA SER A 49 4.54 4.28 -11.46
C SER A 49 5.50 3.73 -10.38
N ILE A 50 5.93 4.52 -9.39
CA ILE A 50 6.70 4.00 -8.25
C ILE A 50 5.78 3.11 -7.41
N THR A 51 6.21 1.87 -7.21
CA THR A 51 5.50 0.87 -6.41
C THR A 51 6.45 0.34 -5.32
N ALA A 52 5.93 0.26 -4.10
CA ALA A 52 6.63 -0.31 -2.95
C ALA A 52 6.06 -1.67 -2.56
N HIS A 53 6.90 -2.53 -2.00
CA HIS A 53 6.44 -3.67 -1.21
C HIS A 53 6.01 -3.17 0.17
N VAL A 54 4.82 -3.56 0.61
CA VAL A 54 4.24 -3.15 1.89
C VAL A 54 4.03 -4.37 2.76
N TYR A 55 4.60 -4.33 3.96
CA TYR A 55 4.36 -5.30 5.01
C TYR A 55 3.25 -4.82 5.94
N ARG A 56 2.32 -5.71 6.32
CA ARG A 56 1.25 -5.37 7.28
C ARG A 56 1.75 -5.42 8.70
N VAL A 57 1.40 -4.42 9.50
CA VAL A 57 1.64 -4.37 10.94
C VAL A 57 0.28 -4.35 11.64
N LEU A 58 0.14 -5.12 12.71
CA LEU A 58 -1.07 -5.22 13.54
C LEU A 58 -0.80 -4.77 14.98
N ALA A 59 0.03 -3.76 15.14
CA ALA A 59 0.34 -3.16 16.44
C ALA A 59 -0.86 -2.40 17.02
N ASP A 60 -0.97 -2.39 18.35
CA ASP A 60 -2.10 -1.77 19.07
C ASP A 60 -2.11 -0.24 19.01
N ALA A 61 -0.96 0.38 18.76
CA ALA A 61 -0.80 1.82 18.70
C ALA A 61 -0.06 2.26 17.42
N PRO A 62 -0.42 3.43 16.86
CA PRO A 62 0.23 3.98 15.67
C PRO A 62 1.52 4.75 16.01
N SER A 63 2.42 4.13 16.77
CA SER A 63 3.76 4.67 17.04
C SER A 63 4.84 3.81 16.37
N ILE A 64 5.95 4.43 16.00
CA ILE A 64 7.09 3.72 15.42
C ILE A 64 7.56 2.62 16.38
N ASP A 65 7.67 2.92 17.68
CA ASP A 65 8.13 1.95 18.68
C ASP A 65 7.19 0.75 18.83
N SER A 66 5.87 0.97 18.81
CA SER A 66 4.89 -0.13 18.90
C SER A 66 4.90 -0.98 17.63
N MET A 67 5.02 -0.34 16.46
CA MET A 67 5.14 -1.03 15.18
C MET A 67 6.45 -1.83 15.09
N ASP A 68 7.57 -1.29 15.56
CA ASP A 68 8.88 -1.95 15.58
C ASP A 68 8.87 -3.17 16.52
N ALA A 69 8.38 -3.00 17.75
CA ALA A 69 8.28 -4.09 18.72
C ALA A 69 7.39 -5.24 18.23
N TRP A 70 6.28 -4.93 17.55
CA TRP A 70 5.43 -5.94 16.92
C TRP A 70 6.13 -6.62 15.74
N LEU A 71 6.76 -5.82 14.87
CA LEU A 71 7.43 -6.32 13.67
C LEU A 71 8.61 -7.24 14.01
N ALA A 72 9.38 -6.91 15.06
CA ALA A 72 10.50 -7.72 15.54
C ALA A 72 10.07 -9.12 15.99
N GLN A 73 8.85 -9.27 16.51
CA GLN A 73 8.28 -10.57 16.90
C GLN A 73 7.72 -11.36 15.71
N ASP A 74 7.19 -10.65 14.72
CA ASP A 74 6.49 -11.24 13.60
C ASP A 74 7.43 -11.67 12.45
N LEU A 75 8.56 -10.97 12.28
CA LEU A 75 9.55 -11.26 11.24
C LEU A 75 10.36 -12.52 11.56
N ASN A 76 10.22 -13.53 10.71
CA ASN A 76 11.06 -14.72 10.72
C ASN A 76 11.30 -15.22 9.28
N ALA A 77 12.29 -16.11 9.12
CA ALA A 77 12.72 -16.61 7.81
C ALA A 77 11.59 -17.32 7.04
N ASP A 78 10.84 -18.18 7.70
CA ASP A 78 9.74 -18.94 7.07
C ASP A 78 8.64 -18.02 6.56
N LYS A 79 8.27 -17.02 7.37
CA LYS A 79 7.29 -16.01 6.99
C LYS A 79 7.77 -15.17 5.82
N LEU A 80 9.02 -14.72 5.84
CA LEU A 80 9.58 -13.93 4.73
C LEU A 80 9.69 -14.75 3.43
N ALA A 81 9.91 -16.06 3.52
CA ALA A 81 9.93 -16.96 2.38
C ALA A 81 8.59 -17.00 1.63
N THR A 82 7.46 -16.76 2.31
CA THR A 82 6.14 -16.67 1.66
C THR A 82 5.91 -15.36 0.91
N LYS A 83 6.87 -14.41 0.96
CA LYS A 83 6.77 -13.06 0.39
C LYS A 83 5.47 -12.35 0.79
N PRO A 84 5.26 -12.09 2.10
CA PRO A 84 4.00 -11.57 2.67
C PRO A 84 3.82 -10.06 2.42
N PHE A 85 4.09 -9.61 1.20
CA PHE A 85 4.09 -8.20 0.82
C PHE A 85 2.94 -7.91 -0.14
N ALA A 86 2.23 -6.80 0.12
CA ALA A 86 1.35 -6.21 -0.87
C ALA A 86 2.12 -5.19 -1.73
N HIS A 87 1.60 -4.85 -2.90
CA HIS A 87 2.21 -3.87 -3.80
C HIS A 87 1.43 -2.56 -3.77
N LEU A 88 2.05 -1.47 -3.31
CA LEU A 88 1.42 -0.17 -3.19
C LEU A 88 1.99 0.82 -4.21
N PRO A 89 1.19 1.32 -5.17
CA PRO A 89 1.54 2.49 -5.98
C PRO A 89 1.66 3.72 -5.06
N VAL A 90 2.88 4.18 -4.82
CA VAL A 90 3.20 5.09 -3.71
C VAL A 90 2.56 6.47 -3.91
N LEU A 91 2.55 6.99 -5.13
CA LEU A 91 1.87 8.25 -5.43
C LEU A 91 0.34 8.13 -5.49
N GLY A 92 -0.20 6.92 -5.33
CA GLY A 92 -1.64 6.71 -5.14
C GLY A 92 -2.12 7.09 -3.73
N VAL A 93 -1.22 7.08 -2.74
CA VAL A 93 -1.57 7.38 -1.34
C VAL A 93 -2.14 8.81 -1.23
N PRO A 94 -3.37 8.98 -0.73
CA PRO A 94 -4.02 10.28 -0.67
C PRO A 94 -3.16 11.34 0.02
N GLY A 95 -3.05 12.51 -0.61
CA GLY A 95 -2.30 13.66 -0.06
C GLY A 95 -0.81 13.67 -0.38
N TRP A 96 -0.25 12.61 -0.99
CA TRP A 96 1.18 12.55 -1.31
C TRP A 96 1.55 13.28 -2.61
N CYS A 97 0.58 13.52 -3.51
CA CYS A 97 0.75 14.42 -4.63
C CYS A 97 -0.58 15.10 -4.98
N ALA A 98 -0.52 16.30 -5.55
CA ALA A 98 -1.73 17.07 -5.88
C ALA A 98 -2.62 16.34 -6.90
N ALA A 99 -2.01 15.67 -7.90
CA ALA A 99 -2.75 15.02 -8.98
C ALA A 99 -3.69 13.90 -8.50
N ASN A 100 -3.38 13.23 -7.38
CA ASN A 100 -4.20 12.13 -6.87
C ASN A 100 -5.46 12.59 -6.11
N GLN A 101 -5.71 13.90 -6.04
CA GLN A 101 -6.98 14.44 -5.54
C GLN A 101 -8.15 14.17 -6.50
N ASP A 102 -7.86 14.06 -7.80
CA ASP A 102 -8.83 13.69 -8.83
C ASP A 102 -8.90 12.16 -8.99
N ALA A 103 -10.10 11.60 -8.95
CA ALA A 103 -10.34 10.18 -9.17
C ALA A 103 -9.84 9.68 -10.55
N VAL A 104 -9.77 10.56 -11.56
CA VAL A 104 -9.21 10.24 -12.89
C VAL A 104 -7.75 9.80 -12.81
N PHE A 105 -6.98 10.24 -11.81
CA PHE A 105 -5.59 9.83 -11.60
C PHE A 105 -5.43 8.31 -11.55
N TYR A 106 -6.39 7.63 -10.91
CA TYR A 106 -6.41 6.19 -10.67
C TYR A 106 -6.91 5.36 -11.85
N ARG A 107 -7.44 6.01 -12.92
CA ARG A 107 -7.90 5.33 -14.15
C ARG A 107 -6.76 4.93 -15.09
N ASP A 108 -5.54 5.35 -14.80
CA ASP A 108 -4.35 5.01 -15.58
C ASP A 108 -3.97 3.54 -15.38
N ALA A 109 -4.46 2.71 -16.29
CA ALA A 109 -4.24 1.26 -16.29
C ALA A 109 -2.77 0.86 -16.53
N SER A 110 -1.86 1.78 -16.88
CA SER A 110 -0.43 1.46 -16.94
C SER A 110 0.18 1.31 -15.53
N VAL A 111 -0.41 2.03 -14.55
CA VAL A 111 0.00 2.06 -13.13
C VAL A 111 -0.94 1.25 -12.26
N PHE A 112 -2.24 1.53 -12.34
CA PHE A 112 -3.30 0.95 -11.50
C PHE A 112 -3.93 -0.26 -12.21
N ARG A 113 -3.14 -1.31 -12.38
CA ARG A 113 -3.56 -2.54 -13.08
C ARG A 113 -4.46 -3.39 -12.18
N PRO A 114 -5.70 -3.71 -12.58
CA PRO A 114 -6.52 -4.66 -11.83
C PRO A 114 -5.86 -6.05 -11.85
N PRO A 115 -6.22 -6.93 -10.90
CA PRO A 115 -5.78 -8.32 -10.95
C PRO A 115 -6.31 -8.97 -12.24
N PHE A 116 -5.53 -9.90 -12.80
CA PHE A 116 -5.97 -10.66 -13.94
C PHE A 116 -7.11 -11.59 -13.50
N VAL A 117 -8.31 -11.36 -14.04
CA VAL A 117 -9.47 -12.23 -13.83
C VAL A 117 -9.52 -13.16 -15.03
N LEU A 118 -9.29 -14.46 -14.82
CA LEU A 118 -9.54 -15.47 -15.84
C LEU A 118 -11.03 -15.40 -16.23
N PRO A 119 -11.38 -15.41 -17.52
CA PRO A 119 -12.79 -15.52 -17.92
C PRO A 119 -13.38 -16.78 -17.28
N ARG A 120 -14.51 -16.64 -16.58
CA ARG A 120 -15.27 -17.81 -16.11
C ARG A 120 -15.64 -18.64 -17.34
N ALA A 121 -15.25 -19.91 -17.36
CA ALA A 121 -15.76 -20.86 -18.34
C ALA A 121 -17.29 -20.93 -18.19
N LEU A 122 -18.00 -20.73 -19.30
CA LEU A 122 -19.45 -20.89 -19.42
C LEU A 122 -19.84 -22.36 -19.32
#